data_AF-A0A1C3RH36-F1
#
_entry.id   AF-A0A1C3RH36-F1
#
_cell.length_a   1.000
_cell.length_b   1.000
_cell.length_c   1.000
_cell.angle_alpha   90.00
_cell.angle_beta   90.00
_cell.angle_gamma   90.00
#
_symmetry.space_group_name_H-M   'P 1'
#
loop_
_entity.id
_entity.type
_entity.pdbx_description
1 polymer ?
#
loop_
_entity_poly.entity_id
_entity_poly.type
_entity_poly.pdbx_seq_one_letter_code
_entity_poly.pdbx_strand_id
1 'polypeptide(L)'
;MNNHSQSRLLLNLTIILFALILNWPQPTHAETIPMNAHAEKYGLGWECDKGYFEIKNTCQKIQTPKHGFLTNRSFGEGWDCLRGYKRDNKRCIAIKIPKNAFLDDSGNEWECERGYREQSGKCLKINIPKNAFLSPNTYEKGWECLRGFQAKNNKCIKIKVPENAYLDDGGYKVGWKCQRGFKANQEKCNPVILPANAHLDYSGNDWECDASYVKSLDTCLRP
;
A
#
# COMPACT_ATOMS: atom_id res chain seq x y z
N MET A 1 -49.81 -10.81 -86.90
CA MET A 1 -48.41 -10.58 -86.52
C MET A 1 -48.32 -10.45 -85.01
N ASN A 2 -47.38 -11.19 -84.40
CA ASN A 2 -46.79 -11.09 -83.05
C ASN A 2 -47.67 -11.15 -81.80
N ASN A 3 -47.51 -12.22 -80.99
CA ASN A 3 -46.81 -12.17 -79.70
C ASN A 3 -46.87 -13.52 -78.95
N HIS A 4 -45.80 -14.31 -78.98
CA HIS A 4 -45.68 -15.51 -78.10
C HIS A 4 -44.27 -15.77 -77.54
N SER A 5 -43.34 -14.80 -77.57
CA SER A 5 -41.92 -15.02 -77.22
C SER A 5 -41.40 -14.29 -75.97
N GLN A 6 -42.25 -13.95 -74.99
CA GLN A 6 -41.79 -13.23 -73.76
C GLN A 6 -41.85 -14.06 -72.46
N SER A 7 -42.42 -15.27 -72.47
CA SER A 7 -42.70 -16.01 -71.22
C SER A 7 -41.56 -16.92 -70.72
N ARG A 8 -40.54 -17.22 -71.54
CA ARG A 8 -39.46 -18.16 -71.17
C ARG A 8 -38.19 -17.51 -70.58
N LEU A 9 -38.02 -16.19 -70.72
CA LEU A 9 -36.85 -15.49 -70.15
C LEU A 9 -37.03 -15.10 -68.67
N LEU A 10 -38.27 -15.03 -68.16
CA LEU A 10 -38.54 -14.62 -66.78
C LEU A 10 -38.39 -15.74 -65.75
N LEU A 11 -38.44 -17.02 -66.16
CA LEU A 11 -38.35 -18.16 -65.22
C LEU A 11 -36.92 -18.50 -64.78
N ASN A 12 -35.89 -18.16 -65.57
CA ASN A 12 -34.50 -18.52 -65.26
C ASN A 12 -33.73 -17.44 -64.46
N LEU A 13 -34.24 -16.20 -64.38
CA LEU A 13 -33.64 -15.13 -63.56
C LEU A 13 -33.99 -15.22 -62.08
N THR A 14 -35.12 -15.83 -61.72
CA THR A 14 -35.59 -15.94 -60.33
C THR A 14 -34.85 -17.00 -59.51
N ILE A 15 -34.33 -18.06 -60.15
CA ILE A 15 -33.60 -19.14 -59.48
C ILE A 15 -32.20 -18.70 -59.04
N ILE A 16 -31.54 -17.81 -59.80
CA ILE A 16 -30.20 -17.30 -59.46
C ILE A 16 -30.25 -16.27 -58.32
N LEU A 17 -31.36 -15.53 -58.18
CA LEU A 17 -31.54 -14.58 -57.07
C LEU A 17 -31.78 -15.27 -55.71
N PHE A 18 -32.29 -16.51 -55.69
CA PHE A 18 -32.58 -17.24 -54.44
C PHE A 18 -31.34 -17.91 -53.82
N ALA A 19 -30.31 -18.21 -54.62
CA ALA A 19 -29.08 -18.85 -54.15
C ALA A 19 -28.08 -17.87 -53.49
N LEU A 20 -28.25 -16.55 -53.64
CA LEU A 20 -27.37 -15.53 -53.06
C LEU A 20 -27.82 -15.01 -51.69
N ILE A 21 -28.96 -15.45 -51.17
CA ILE A 21 -29.51 -15.01 -49.86
C ILE A 21 -29.13 -15.99 -48.72
N LEU A 22 -28.59 -17.17 -49.04
CA LEU A 22 -28.25 -18.19 -48.05
C LEU A 22 -26.90 -18.00 -47.34
N ASN A 23 -26.16 -16.94 -47.68
CA ASN A 23 -24.85 -16.66 -47.08
C ASN A 23 -24.84 -15.34 -46.29
N TRP A 24 -25.98 -14.99 -45.70
CA TRP A 24 -25.98 -13.95 -44.66
C TRP A 24 -25.36 -14.51 -43.37
N PRO A 25 -24.36 -13.83 -42.80
CA PRO A 25 -23.86 -14.18 -41.48
C PRO A 25 -25.02 -14.09 -40.50
N GLN A 26 -25.37 -15.22 -39.87
CA GLN A 26 -26.37 -15.19 -38.83
C GLN A 26 -25.86 -14.31 -37.68
N PRO A 27 -26.71 -13.44 -37.11
CA PRO A 27 -26.36 -12.78 -35.86
C PRO A 27 -26.01 -13.87 -34.84
N THR A 28 -24.79 -13.84 -34.32
CA THR A 28 -24.36 -14.69 -33.21
C THR A 28 -25.37 -14.51 -32.08
N HIS A 29 -25.94 -15.63 -31.62
CA HIS A 29 -26.94 -15.69 -30.55
C HIS A 29 -26.73 -14.57 -29.53
N ALA A 30 -27.73 -13.69 -29.38
CA ALA A 30 -27.83 -12.88 -28.18
C ALA A 30 -27.90 -13.87 -27.02
N GLU A 31 -26.79 -13.97 -26.29
CA GLU A 31 -26.65 -14.90 -25.19
C GLU A 31 -27.74 -14.54 -24.17
N THR A 32 -28.78 -15.35 -24.13
CA THR A 32 -29.91 -15.13 -23.22
C THR A 32 -29.36 -15.18 -21.80
N ILE A 33 -29.61 -14.14 -21.01
CA ILE A 33 -29.15 -14.04 -19.62
C ILE A 33 -29.55 -15.32 -18.88
N PRO A 34 -28.59 -16.08 -18.32
CA PRO A 34 -28.88 -17.36 -17.69
C PRO A 34 -29.65 -17.18 -16.37
N MET A 35 -30.20 -18.28 -15.85
CA MET A 35 -30.89 -18.28 -14.55
C MET A 35 -29.94 -17.84 -13.43
N ASN A 36 -30.43 -17.01 -12.50
CA ASN A 36 -29.66 -16.39 -11.43
C ASN A 36 -28.57 -15.43 -11.93
N ALA A 37 -28.85 -14.70 -13.01
CA ALA A 37 -28.04 -13.62 -13.53
C ALA A 37 -28.91 -12.42 -13.92
N HIS A 38 -28.29 -11.25 -13.96
CA HIS A 38 -28.89 -10.02 -14.48
C HIS A 38 -27.94 -9.32 -15.46
N ALA A 39 -28.50 -8.46 -16.31
CA ALA A 39 -27.70 -7.67 -17.25
C ALA A 39 -26.78 -6.72 -16.49
N GLU A 40 -25.54 -6.58 -16.95
CA GLU A 40 -24.64 -5.57 -16.41
C GLU A 40 -25.18 -4.16 -16.65
N LYS A 41 -24.98 -3.27 -15.69
CA LYS A 41 -25.45 -1.87 -15.81
C LYS A 41 -24.76 -1.10 -16.94
N TYR A 42 -23.51 -1.48 -17.26
CA TYR A 42 -22.71 -0.86 -18.31
C TYR A 42 -22.03 -1.95 -19.12
N GLY A 43 -22.56 -2.29 -20.30
CA GLY A 43 -21.98 -3.32 -21.17
C GLY A 43 -23.04 -4.10 -21.95
N LEU A 44 -22.59 -5.07 -22.72
CA LEU A 44 -23.44 -6.07 -23.38
C LEU A 44 -23.37 -7.44 -22.69
N GLY A 45 -22.84 -7.47 -21.45
CA GLY A 45 -22.66 -8.67 -20.64
C GLY A 45 -23.76 -8.89 -19.59
N TRP A 46 -23.59 -9.96 -18.83
CA TRP A 46 -24.42 -10.29 -17.67
C TRP A 46 -23.52 -10.69 -16.51
N GLU A 47 -23.99 -10.50 -15.27
CA GLU A 47 -23.31 -10.99 -14.08
C GLU A 47 -24.24 -11.86 -13.23
N CYS A 48 -23.68 -12.84 -12.51
CA CYS A 48 -24.46 -13.67 -11.61
C CYS A 48 -25.06 -12.85 -10.48
N ASP A 49 -26.29 -13.20 -10.11
CA ASP A 49 -26.97 -12.67 -8.94
C ASP A 49 -26.15 -12.95 -7.67
N LYS A 50 -26.32 -12.10 -6.65
CA LYS A 50 -25.64 -12.27 -5.37
C LYS A 50 -25.86 -13.67 -4.81
N GLY A 51 -24.77 -14.34 -4.47
CA GLY A 51 -24.80 -15.73 -3.97
C GLY A 51 -24.63 -16.78 -5.07
N TYR A 52 -24.37 -16.36 -6.30
CA TYR A 52 -24.02 -17.22 -7.42
C TYR A 52 -22.69 -16.78 -8.05
N PHE A 53 -21.99 -17.71 -8.67
CA PHE A 53 -20.74 -17.46 -9.39
C PHE A 53 -20.75 -18.16 -10.75
N GLU A 54 -20.03 -17.59 -11.70
CA GLU A 54 -20.04 -18.08 -13.08
C GLU A 54 -19.18 -19.34 -13.25
N ILE A 55 -19.78 -20.41 -13.79
CA ILE A 55 -19.08 -21.58 -14.33
C ILE A 55 -19.64 -21.90 -15.70
N LYS A 56 -18.77 -21.91 -16.72
CA LYS A 56 -19.13 -22.33 -18.09
C LYS A 56 -20.41 -21.65 -18.59
N ASN A 57 -20.47 -20.32 -18.50
CA ASN A 57 -21.61 -19.51 -18.96
C ASN A 57 -22.94 -19.80 -18.22
N THR A 58 -22.86 -20.30 -16.97
CA THR A 58 -24.01 -20.54 -16.09
C THR A 58 -23.71 -20.06 -14.67
N CYS A 59 -24.74 -19.63 -13.95
CA CYS A 59 -24.59 -19.21 -12.56
C CYS A 59 -24.86 -20.37 -11.59
N GLN A 60 -23.83 -20.78 -10.86
CA GLN A 60 -23.92 -21.81 -9.83
C GLN A 60 -23.93 -21.19 -8.44
N LYS A 61 -24.73 -21.76 -7.54
CA LYS A 61 -24.88 -21.25 -6.17
C LYS A 61 -23.59 -21.41 -5.38
N ILE A 62 -23.13 -20.32 -4.77
CA ILE A 62 -21.97 -20.29 -3.88
C ILE A 62 -22.27 -21.12 -2.63
N GLN A 63 -21.43 -22.11 -2.36
CA GLN A 63 -21.50 -22.91 -1.14
C GLN A 63 -20.78 -22.17 -0.01
N THR A 64 -21.55 -21.50 0.85
CA THR A 64 -21.00 -20.80 2.01
C THR A 64 -20.73 -21.80 3.14
N PRO A 65 -19.47 -21.93 3.62
CA PRO A 65 -19.17 -22.84 4.72
C PRO A 65 -19.73 -22.34 6.05
N LYS A 66 -19.74 -23.20 7.08
CA LYS A 66 -20.05 -22.79 8.45
C LYS A 66 -19.10 -21.65 8.87
N HIS A 67 -19.67 -20.60 9.49
CA HIS A 67 -18.98 -19.36 9.86
C HIS A 67 -18.48 -18.51 8.68
N GLY A 68 -18.99 -18.75 7.47
CA GLY A 68 -18.83 -17.86 6.32
C GLY A 68 -20.07 -17.00 6.06
N PHE A 69 -19.91 -15.94 5.28
CA PHE A 69 -20.99 -15.12 4.74
C PHE A 69 -20.74 -14.78 3.27
N LEU A 70 -21.81 -14.56 2.51
CA LEU A 70 -21.72 -14.18 1.10
C LEU A 70 -21.21 -12.74 0.95
N THR A 71 -20.22 -12.56 0.08
CA THR A 71 -19.76 -11.24 -0.35
C THR A 71 -20.57 -10.75 -1.56
N ASN A 72 -20.41 -9.48 -1.92
CA ASN A 72 -20.94 -8.93 -3.17
C ASN A 72 -19.95 -9.08 -4.34
N ARG A 73 -18.93 -9.93 -4.23
CA ARG A 73 -17.94 -10.13 -5.30
C ARG A 73 -18.44 -11.22 -6.24
N SER A 74 -18.48 -10.91 -7.54
CA SER A 74 -18.78 -11.85 -8.63
C SER A 74 -17.58 -12.71 -9.06
N PHE A 75 -16.39 -12.43 -8.51
CA PHE A 75 -15.15 -13.16 -8.76
C PHE A 75 -14.55 -13.74 -7.47
N GLY A 76 -13.76 -14.81 -7.62
CA GLY A 76 -13.22 -15.58 -6.50
C GLY A 76 -14.25 -16.54 -5.89
N GLU A 77 -14.08 -16.89 -4.61
CA GLU A 77 -14.97 -17.84 -3.93
C GLU A 77 -16.34 -17.24 -3.56
N GLY A 78 -16.50 -15.91 -3.64
CA GLY A 78 -17.77 -15.23 -3.40
C GLY A 78 -18.28 -15.24 -1.94
N TRP A 79 -17.53 -15.83 -1.01
CA TRP A 79 -17.78 -15.79 0.43
C TRP A 79 -16.54 -15.37 1.21
N ASP A 80 -16.75 -14.85 2.42
CA ASP A 80 -15.68 -14.55 3.39
C ASP A 80 -16.02 -15.06 4.80
N CYS A 81 -15.04 -15.12 5.69
CA CYS A 81 -15.23 -15.61 7.04
C CYS A 81 -15.80 -14.53 7.96
N LEU A 82 -16.72 -14.93 8.86
CA LEU A 82 -17.19 -14.06 9.93
C LEU A 82 -16.02 -13.61 10.80
N ARG A 83 -16.14 -12.42 11.40
CA ARG A 83 -15.16 -11.89 12.36
C ARG A 83 -14.87 -12.93 13.46
N GLY A 84 -13.58 -13.17 13.73
CA GLY A 84 -13.10 -14.22 14.63
C GLY A 84 -12.83 -15.56 13.95
N TYR A 85 -13.02 -15.65 12.64
CA TYR A 85 -12.71 -16.82 11.83
C TYR A 85 -11.77 -16.44 10.69
N LYS A 86 -10.85 -17.35 10.38
CA LYS A 86 -9.93 -17.20 9.26
C LYS A 86 -10.14 -18.32 8.25
N ARG A 87 -9.73 -18.03 7.01
CA ARG A 87 -9.82 -18.98 5.91
C ARG A 87 -8.82 -20.11 6.12
N ASP A 88 -9.31 -21.33 6.03
CA ASP A 88 -8.50 -22.55 5.90
C ASP A 88 -9.13 -23.41 4.81
N ASN A 89 -8.55 -23.33 3.61
CA ASN A 89 -9.12 -23.92 2.39
C ASN A 89 -10.57 -23.47 2.16
N LYS A 90 -11.51 -24.42 2.05
CA LYS A 90 -12.95 -24.19 1.84
C LYS A 90 -13.73 -24.07 3.16
N ARG A 91 -13.08 -23.67 4.25
CA ARG A 91 -13.69 -23.56 5.58
C ARG A 91 -13.27 -22.27 6.28
N CYS A 92 -14.10 -21.86 7.22
CA CYS A 92 -13.78 -20.83 8.20
C CYS A 92 -13.48 -21.50 9.54
N ILE A 93 -12.25 -21.37 10.02
CA ILE A 93 -11.80 -21.91 11.31
C ILE A 93 -11.68 -20.79 12.33
N ALA A 94 -12.05 -21.07 13.58
CA ALA A 94 -11.97 -20.09 14.65
C ALA A 94 -10.52 -19.67 14.90
N ILE A 95 -10.29 -18.37 15.04
CA ILE A 95 -9.00 -17.80 15.37
C ILE A 95 -8.74 -18.03 16.86
N LYS A 96 -7.62 -18.68 17.17
CA LYS A 96 -7.15 -18.80 18.55
C LYS A 96 -6.41 -17.53 18.92
N ILE A 97 -7.05 -16.67 19.71
CA ILE A 97 -6.46 -15.42 20.19
C ILE A 97 -5.61 -15.74 21.43
N PRO A 98 -4.28 -15.51 21.41
CA PRO A 98 -3.43 -15.73 22.57
C PRO A 98 -3.67 -14.68 23.66
N LYS A 99 -3.09 -14.88 24.85
CA LYS A 99 -3.14 -13.87 25.93
C LYS A 99 -2.43 -12.58 25.49
N ASN A 100 -2.99 -11.43 25.85
CA ASN A 100 -2.54 -10.09 25.49
C ASN A 100 -2.61 -9.80 23.98
N ALA A 101 -3.66 -10.32 23.33
CA ALA A 101 -3.94 -10.13 21.91
C ALA A 101 -5.42 -9.87 21.69
N PHE A 102 -5.73 -9.26 20.55
CA PHE A 102 -7.09 -8.99 20.11
C PHE A 102 -7.21 -9.20 18.60
N LEU A 103 -8.44 -9.33 18.10
CA LEU A 103 -8.68 -9.38 16.66
C LEU A 103 -8.38 -8.01 16.06
N ASP A 104 -7.63 -8.01 14.96
CA ASP A 104 -7.34 -6.81 14.19
C ASP A 104 -8.62 -6.21 13.56
N ASP A 105 -8.45 -5.09 12.85
CA ASP A 105 -9.56 -4.39 12.20
C ASP A 105 -10.22 -5.23 11.09
N SER A 106 -9.46 -6.09 10.41
CA SER A 106 -10.01 -7.03 9.42
C SER A 106 -10.90 -8.08 10.07
N GLY A 107 -10.59 -8.43 11.33
CA GLY A 107 -11.31 -9.42 12.11
C GLY A 107 -11.04 -10.86 11.70
N ASN A 108 -10.12 -11.09 10.74
CA ASN A 108 -9.72 -12.42 10.29
C ASN A 108 -8.26 -12.76 10.69
N GLU A 109 -7.58 -11.83 11.37
CA GLU A 109 -6.28 -12.03 12.02
C GLU A 109 -6.32 -11.53 13.47
N TRP A 110 -5.18 -11.57 14.16
CA TRP A 110 -5.04 -11.02 15.51
C TRP A 110 -3.74 -10.24 15.61
N GLU A 111 -3.73 -9.25 16.48
CA GLU A 111 -2.54 -8.48 16.82
C GLU A 111 -2.34 -8.38 18.32
N CYS A 112 -1.12 -8.07 18.74
CA CYS A 112 -0.79 -7.94 20.14
C CYS A 112 -1.30 -6.63 20.73
N GLU A 113 -1.76 -6.69 21.97
CA GLU A 113 -2.08 -5.50 22.75
C GLU A 113 -0.86 -4.56 22.83
N ARG A 114 -1.14 -3.26 22.97
CA ARG A 114 -0.10 -2.24 23.15
C ARG A 114 0.83 -2.63 24.30
N GLY A 115 2.13 -2.70 24.02
CA GLY A 115 3.15 -3.11 24.99
C GLY A 115 3.54 -4.59 24.90
N TYR A 116 2.98 -5.32 23.95
CA TYR A 116 3.35 -6.68 23.60
C TYR A 116 3.76 -6.76 22.13
N ARG A 117 4.54 -7.79 21.80
CA ARG A 117 4.97 -8.09 20.44
C ARG A 117 4.75 -9.56 20.14
N GLU A 118 4.47 -9.86 18.88
CA GLU A 118 4.33 -11.24 18.43
C GLU A 118 5.69 -11.94 18.47
N GLN A 119 5.73 -13.11 19.11
CA GLN A 119 6.85 -14.02 19.05
C GLN A 119 6.34 -15.46 19.15
N SER A 120 6.50 -16.22 18.06
CA SER A 120 6.11 -17.63 17.97
C SER A 120 4.62 -17.87 18.30
N GLY A 121 3.71 -17.07 17.73
CA GLY A 121 2.27 -17.20 17.92
C GLY A 121 1.78 -16.82 19.32
N LYS A 122 2.56 -16.02 20.06
CA LYS A 122 2.20 -15.48 21.38
C LYS A 122 2.55 -14.00 21.45
N CYS A 123 1.85 -13.27 22.30
CA CYS A 123 2.18 -11.89 22.62
C CYS A 123 3.05 -11.81 23.86
N LEU A 124 4.33 -11.50 23.66
CA LEU A 124 5.31 -11.33 24.73
C LEU A 124 5.46 -9.86 25.08
N LYS A 125 5.54 -9.56 26.38
CA LYS A 125 5.68 -8.19 26.88
C LYS A 125 6.98 -7.57 26.38
N ILE A 126 6.89 -6.35 25.88
CA ILE A 126 8.05 -5.56 25.47
C ILE A 126 8.76 -5.07 26.73
N ASN A 127 10.03 -5.45 26.87
CA ASN A 127 10.89 -4.95 27.94
C ASN A 127 11.40 -3.55 27.59
N ILE A 128 10.77 -2.54 28.19
CA ILE A 128 11.14 -1.13 28.02
C ILE A 128 12.29 -0.81 28.99
N PRO A 129 13.50 -0.47 28.51
CA PRO A 129 14.61 -0.12 29.40
C PRO A 129 14.39 1.24 30.06
N LYS A 130 15.20 1.55 31.08
CA LYS A 130 15.22 2.89 31.69
C LYS A 130 15.52 3.95 30.63
N ASN A 131 14.85 5.10 30.73
CA ASN A 131 14.93 6.23 29.80
C ASN A 131 14.41 5.91 28.39
N ALA A 132 13.45 4.98 28.27
CA ALA A 132 12.72 4.69 27.05
C ALA A 132 11.21 4.77 27.28
N PHE A 133 10.47 4.88 26.17
CA PHE A 133 9.03 4.82 26.13
C PHE A 133 8.57 3.87 25.04
N LEU A 134 7.32 3.40 25.12
CA LEU A 134 6.76 2.48 24.14
C LEU A 134 6.57 3.20 22.79
N SER A 135 7.17 2.67 21.74
CA SER A 135 7.02 3.22 20.38
C SER A 135 5.69 2.77 19.79
N PRO A 136 4.98 3.64 19.04
CA PRO A 136 3.84 3.22 18.22
C PRO A 136 4.27 2.27 17.09
N ASN A 137 5.53 2.29 16.66
CA ASN A 137 6.06 1.41 15.63
C ASN A 137 6.60 0.12 16.29
N THR A 138 5.81 -0.95 16.20
CA THR A 138 6.11 -2.25 16.82
C THR A 138 7.03 -3.13 15.98
N TYR A 139 7.29 -2.77 14.72
CA TYR A 139 8.12 -3.55 13.78
C TYR A 139 9.58 -3.75 14.22
N GLU A 140 10.12 -2.89 15.08
CA GLU A 140 11.48 -3.01 15.60
C GLU A 140 11.53 -3.48 17.07
N LYS A 141 12.05 -2.65 17.97
CA LYS A 141 12.19 -2.94 19.40
C LYS A 141 10.88 -2.70 20.17
N GLY A 142 9.94 -1.99 19.55
CA GLY A 142 8.69 -1.55 20.18
C GLY A 142 8.89 -0.47 21.24
N TRP A 143 10.08 0.13 21.32
CA TRP A 143 10.38 1.25 22.21
C TRP A 143 11.38 2.21 21.56
N GLU A 144 11.32 3.46 22.01
CA GLU A 144 12.22 4.53 21.62
C GLU A 144 12.82 5.17 22.86
N CYS A 145 14.02 5.75 22.72
CA CYS A 145 14.65 6.45 23.83
C CYS A 145 13.99 7.80 24.07
N LEU A 146 13.87 8.20 25.33
CA LEU A 146 13.49 9.57 25.68
C LEU A 146 14.50 10.55 25.06
N ARG A 147 14.04 11.78 24.80
CA ARG A 147 14.88 12.87 24.32
C ARG A 147 16.15 13.00 25.18
N GLY A 148 17.30 13.14 24.54
CA GLY A 148 18.61 13.18 25.20
C GLY A 148 19.22 11.81 25.52
N PHE A 149 18.61 10.72 25.04
CA PHE A 149 19.18 9.38 25.12
C PHE A 149 19.25 8.73 23.74
N GLN A 150 20.25 7.86 23.54
CA GLN A 150 20.47 7.11 22.31
C GLN A 150 20.41 5.60 22.57
N ALA A 151 19.80 4.86 21.65
CA ALA A 151 19.70 3.41 21.74
C ALA A 151 21.06 2.75 21.46
N LYS A 152 21.62 2.05 22.45
CA LYS A 152 22.83 1.21 22.32
C LYS A 152 22.66 -0.06 23.13
N ASN A 153 22.91 -1.23 22.53
CA ASN A 153 22.84 -2.55 23.20
C ASN A 153 21.56 -2.77 24.04
N ASN A 154 20.38 -2.51 23.44
CA ASN A 154 19.07 -2.60 24.10
C ASN A 154 18.90 -1.73 25.36
N LYS A 155 19.64 -0.63 25.46
CA LYS A 155 19.52 0.37 26.53
C LYS A 155 19.48 1.77 25.92
N CYS A 156 18.94 2.71 26.67
CA CYS A 156 19.00 4.12 26.37
C CYS A 156 20.10 4.79 27.18
N ILE A 157 21.18 5.17 26.49
CA ILE A 157 22.37 5.79 27.08
C ILE A 157 22.27 7.30 26.89
N LYS A 158 22.54 8.07 27.94
CA LYS A 158 22.46 9.53 27.90
C LYS A 158 23.44 10.09 26.86
N ILE A 159 22.95 10.97 25.99
CA ILE A 159 23.77 11.67 25.02
C ILE A 159 24.61 12.70 25.77
N LYS A 160 25.93 12.65 25.56
CA LYS A 160 26.84 13.69 26.04
C LYS A 160 26.80 14.84 25.03
N VAL A 161 26.19 15.94 25.43
CA VAL A 161 26.15 17.17 24.64
C VAL A 161 27.41 17.98 24.99
N PRO A 162 28.31 18.25 24.03
CA PRO A 162 29.49 19.06 24.29
C PRO A 162 29.12 20.54 24.48
N GLU A 163 30.09 21.33 24.92
CA GLU A 163 29.94 22.80 24.97
C GLU A 163 29.64 23.35 23.56
N ASN A 164 28.85 24.41 23.49
CA ASN A 164 28.39 25.03 22.24
C ASN A 164 27.57 24.09 21.33
N ALA A 165 26.89 23.09 21.92
CA ALA A 165 25.96 22.20 21.23
C ALA A 165 24.59 22.19 21.90
N TYR A 166 23.61 21.64 21.18
CA TYR A 166 22.24 21.41 21.67
C TYR A 166 21.72 20.05 21.16
N LEU A 167 20.73 19.50 21.86
CA LEU A 167 20.10 18.21 21.46
C LEU A 167 19.40 18.34 20.11
N ASP A 168 19.65 17.38 19.23
CA ASP A 168 19.02 17.30 17.91
C ASP A 168 18.00 16.17 17.90
N ASP A 169 16.76 16.51 17.52
CA ASP A 169 15.67 15.55 17.42
C ASP A 169 15.67 14.79 16.08
N GLY A 170 16.63 15.10 15.19
CA GLY A 170 16.86 14.39 13.92
C GLY A 170 17.50 13.02 14.11
N GLY A 171 16.68 11.97 14.09
CA GLY A 171 17.00 10.58 14.46
C GLY A 171 18.08 9.80 13.69
N TYR A 172 19.00 10.44 12.97
CA TYR A 172 20.03 9.76 12.16
C TYR A 172 21.48 10.07 12.54
N LYS A 173 21.72 10.98 13.50
CA LYS A 173 23.07 11.45 13.91
C LYS A 173 23.33 11.22 15.40
N VAL A 174 24.49 11.65 15.90
CA VAL A 174 24.96 11.60 17.31
C VAL A 174 24.02 12.20 18.37
N GLY A 175 22.84 12.70 17.98
CA GLY A 175 21.79 13.18 18.85
C GLY A 175 21.98 14.62 19.35
N TRP A 176 22.92 15.35 18.76
CA TRP A 176 23.17 16.76 19.02
C TRP A 176 23.68 17.47 17.76
N LYS A 177 23.53 18.79 17.73
CA LYS A 177 24.07 19.70 16.71
C LYS A 177 24.82 20.84 17.39
N CYS A 178 25.80 21.40 16.69
CA CYS A 178 26.48 22.61 17.16
C CYS A 178 25.54 23.81 17.09
N GLN A 179 25.69 24.73 18.05
CA GLN A 179 25.08 26.04 18.01
C GLN A 179 25.59 26.81 16.79
N ARG A 180 24.76 27.72 16.26
CA ARG A 180 25.16 28.60 15.16
C ARG A 180 26.44 29.36 15.53
N GLY A 181 27.42 29.37 14.61
CA GLY A 181 28.76 29.90 14.84
C GLY A 181 29.78 28.84 15.26
N PHE A 182 29.38 27.57 15.38
CA PHE A 182 30.26 26.47 15.72
C PHE A 182 30.12 25.31 14.74
N LYS A 183 31.23 24.65 14.41
CA LYS A 183 31.29 23.49 13.52
C LYS A 183 31.67 22.23 14.29
N ALA A 184 31.03 21.12 13.96
CA ALA A 184 31.31 19.83 14.58
C ALA A 184 32.71 19.35 14.19
N ASN A 185 33.52 19.04 15.20
CA ASN A 185 34.80 18.37 15.07
C ASN A 185 34.87 17.23 16.09
N GLN A 186 34.73 16.00 15.60
CA GLN A 186 34.60 14.80 16.43
C GLN A 186 33.48 14.96 17.48
N GLU A 187 33.81 14.91 18.77
CA GLU A 187 32.88 15.04 19.89
C GLU A 187 32.80 16.47 20.45
N LYS A 188 33.18 17.50 19.67
CA LYS A 188 33.20 18.89 20.10
C LYS A 188 32.61 19.82 19.03
N CYS A 189 32.22 21.01 19.48
CA CYS A 189 31.84 22.12 18.62
C CYS A 189 32.89 23.22 18.75
N ASN A 190 33.67 23.40 17.67
CA ASN A 190 34.70 24.42 17.61
C ASN A 190 34.14 25.68 16.95
N PRO A 191 34.56 26.89 17.35
CA PRO A 191 34.13 28.12 16.69
C PRO A 191 34.42 28.11 15.19
N VAL A 192 33.50 28.61 14.39
CA VAL A 192 33.75 28.92 12.97
C VAL A 192 34.60 30.17 12.93
N ILE A 193 35.78 30.07 12.32
CA ILE A 193 36.66 31.21 12.10
C ILE A 193 36.20 31.93 10.83
N LEU A 194 35.75 33.17 10.97
CA LEU A 194 35.33 34.01 9.85
C LEU A 194 36.53 34.81 9.32
N PRO A 195 36.94 34.62 8.05
CA PRO A 195 37.88 35.53 7.42
C PRO A 195 37.24 36.90 7.17
N ALA A 196 38.05 37.89 6.81
CA ALA A 196 37.54 39.19 6.41
C ALA A 196 36.62 39.08 5.19
N ASN A 197 35.51 39.83 5.19
CA ASN A 197 34.48 39.83 4.14
C ASN A 197 33.73 38.49 4.00
N ALA A 198 33.42 37.85 5.13
CA ALA A 198 32.65 36.61 5.22
C ALA A 198 31.59 36.67 6.32
N HIS A 199 30.54 35.88 6.15
CA HIS A 199 29.48 35.66 7.15
C HIS A 199 29.18 34.17 7.30
N LEU A 200 28.48 33.83 8.37
CA LEU A 200 27.99 32.46 8.58
C LEU A 200 26.96 32.10 7.53
N ASP A 201 27.09 30.90 6.94
CA ASP A 201 26.16 30.37 5.96
C ASP A 201 24.76 30.14 6.55
N TYR A 202 23.82 29.72 5.69
CA TYR A 202 22.45 29.37 6.13
C TYR A 202 22.45 28.29 7.22
N SER A 203 23.31 27.27 7.11
CA SER A 203 23.38 26.19 8.11
C SER A 203 23.88 26.67 9.47
N GLY A 204 24.67 27.74 9.49
CA GLY A 204 25.29 28.33 10.67
C GLY A 204 26.50 27.57 11.20
N ASN A 205 26.92 26.51 10.51
CA ASN A 205 28.05 25.67 10.90
C ASN A 205 29.22 25.78 9.91
N ASP A 206 29.12 26.67 8.93
CA ASP A 206 30.19 27.04 8.01
C ASP A 206 30.05 28.54 7.64
N TRP A 207 30.89 29.00 6.72
CA TRP A 207 30.89 30.39 6.25
C TRP A 207 30.94 30.52 4.73
N GLU A 208 30.36 31.62 4.26
CA GLU A 208 30.37 32.05 2.86
C GLU A 208 30.83 33.50 2.76
N CYS A 209 31.34 33.88 1.58
CA CYS A 209 31.82 35.24 1.37
C CYS A 209 30.67 36.23 1.29
N ASP A 210 30.92 37.45 1.75
CA ASP A 210 29.99 38.57 1.56
C ASP A 210 29.78 38.85 0.06
N ALA A 211 28.69 39.55 -0.24
CA ALA A 211 28.39 39.95 -1.61
C ALA A 211 29.58 40.67 -2.25
N SER A 212 29.90 40.30 -3.51
CA SER A 212 31.05 40.80 -4.29
C SER A 212 32.43 40.20 -3.96
N TYR A 213 32.54 39.24 -3.03
CA TYR A 213 33.78 38.51 -2.76
C TYR A 213 33.68 37.04 -3.20
N VAL A 214 34.81 36.44 -3.56
CA VAL A 214 34.92 35.04 -4.00
C VAL A 214 35.83 34.27 -3.05
N LYS A 215 35.40 33.03 -2.71
CA LYS A 215 36.12 32.15 -1.78
C LYS A 215 37.41 31.65 -2.43
N SER A 216 38.55 31.95 -1.79
CA SER A 216 39.88 31.47 -2.15
C SER A 216 40.52 30.86 -0.93
N LEU A 217 40.57 29.52 -0.88
CA LEU A 217 40.97 28.75 0.30
C LEU A 217 40.19 29.20 1.55
N ASP A 218 40.90 29.68 2.56
CA ASP A 218 40.36 30.15 3.84
C ASP A 218 40.13 31.68 3.87
N THR A 219 40.02 32.32 2.70
CA THR A 219 39.86 33.78 2.58
C THR A 219 38.81 34.17 1.56
N CYS A 220 38.32 35.41 1.66
CA CYS A 220 37.44 36.03 0.67
C CYS A 220 38.18 37.17 -0.02
N LEU A 221 38.37 37.03 -1.33
CA LEU A 221 39.07 38.02 -2.15
C LEU A 221 38.11 38.64 -3.15
N ARG A 222 38.34 39.92 -3.46
CA ARG A 222 37.63 40.55 -4.57
C ARG A 222 38.14 39.93 -5.89
N PRO A 223 37.24 39.51 -6.79
CA PRO A 223 37.62 38.94 -8.09
C PRO A 223 38.34 39.94 -9.00
#